data_AF-A0A4U0YXF7-F1
#
_entry.id   AF-A0A4U0YXF7-F1
#
_cell.length_a   1.000
_cell.length_b   1.000
_cell.length_c   1.000
_cell.angle_alpha   90.00
_cell.angle_beta   90.00
_cell.angle_gamma   90.00
#
_symmetry.space_group_name_H-M   'P 1'
#
loop_
_entity.id
_entity.type
_entity.pdbx_description
1 polymer ?
#
loop_
_entity_poly.entity_id
_entity_poly.type
_entity_poly.pdbx_seq_one_letter_code
_entity_poly.pdbx_strand_id
1 'polypeptide(L)'
;MLEILTAEALSPVRHGFFTRKGGASSGIFRGLNCGPGSTDLSEVVAINRARVAAAMEVEPDHLVSINQVHSAEVVHVTGPLPERPRADAMVTATPGLALAVAARETLRVGDIVGAMLEKSRLSLENSDEATGLEVTRLEQEVDALTEAIKLYVSRLSRLELDAADVRRANEIISYAINLEHMGDIIETGLTEIAVKKIRKRLMLSPEGLVEIAEFYDRTADNLRLAQAIFLGRDADLARQLVQSKIEIRKLEAHSAAQHLARVRAGRSEAIETSTIHLDLLRDLKRVNAHLTSVAHPILHEIGVLQESRVRASQSEPKPALGLRDSGN
;
A
#
# COMPACT_ATOMS: atom_id res chain seq x y z
N MET A 1 -6.79 -20.28 -15.73
CA MET A 1 -7.02 -20.82 -14.38
C MET A 1 -6.97 -19.67 -13.39
N LEU A 2 -7.79 -19.68 -12.32
CA LEU A 2 -7.69 -18.67 -11.27
C LEU A 2 -6.36 -18.83 -10.52
N GLU A 3 -5.80 -17.71 -10.09
CA GLU A 3 -4.68 -17.69 -9.14
C GLU A 3 -5.27 -17.38 -7.76
N ILE A 4 -5.19 -18.37 -6.87
CA ILE A 4 -5.80 -18.36 -5.55
C ILE A 4 -4.67 -18.49 -4.55
N LEU A 5 -4.52 -17.46 -3.71
CA LEU A 5 -3.57 -17.51 -2.61
C LEU A 5 -4.32 -17.93 -1.35
N THR A 6 -3.74 -18.84 -0.60
CA THR A 6 -4.26 -19.34 0.68
C THR A 6 -3.18 -19.22 1.74
N ALA A 7 -3.55 -18.94 2.97
CA ALA A 7 -2.68 -18.87 4.13
C ALA A 7 -2.92 -20.08 5.05
N GLU A 8 -1.85 -20.80 5.38
CA GLU A 8 -1.91 -21.95 6.31
C GLU A 8 -2.47 -21.55 7.69
N ALA A 9 -2.21 -20.31 8.13
CA ALA A 9 -2.70 -19.77 9.40
C ALA A 9 -4.22 -19.70 9.51
N LEU A 10 -4.94 -19.74 8.39
CA LEU A 10 -6.41 -19.77 8.35
C LEU A 10 -6.94 -21.20 8.21
N SER A 11 -6.09 -22.23 8.19
CA SER A 11 -6.52 -23.63 8.26
C SER A 11 -7.16 -23.91 9.63
N PRO A 12 -8.30 -24.62 9.71
CA PRO A 12 -8.98 -25.36 8.64
C PRO A 12 -10.05 -24.55 7.88
N VAL A 13 -10.16 -23.24 8.11
CA VAL A 13 -11.16 -22.38 7.45
C VAL A 13 -10.83 -22.26 5.96
N ARG A 14 -11.78 -22.66 5.12
CA ARG A 14 -11.67 -22.49 3.66
C ARG A 14 -11.75 -21.01 3.31
N HIS A 15 -10.70 -20.49 2.72
CA HIS A 15 -10.58 -19.09 2.31
C HIS A 15 -9.80 -19.03 0.99
N GLY A 16 -9.86 -17.88 0.32
CA GLY A 16 -9.13 -17.65 -0.92
C GLY A 16 -8.93 -16.18 -1.17
N PHE A 17 -7.69 -15.79 -1.40
CA PHE A 17 -7.32 -14.46 -1.84
C PHE A 17 -7.06 -14.49 -3.34
N PHE A 18 -7.99 -13.92 -4.10
CA PHE A 18 -8.00 -14.04 -5.55
C PHE A 18 -7.32 -12.85 -6.21
N THR A 19 -6.38 -13.12 -7.13
CA THR A 19 -5.74 -12.05 -7.91
C THR A 19 -6.58 -11.70 -9.14
N ARG A 20 -6.13 -10.75 -9.97
CA ARG A 20 -6.83 -10.39 -11.21
C ARG A 20 -6.73 -11.48 -12.29
N LYS A 21 -5.81 -12.45 -12.16
CA LYS A 21 -5.58 -13.48 -13.18
C LYS A 21 -6.75 -14.45 -13.28
N GLY A 22 -7.04 -14.88 -14.50
CA GLY A 22 -8.11 -15.84 -14.77
C GLY A 22 -9.52 -15.25 -14.69
N GLY A 23 -9.67 -13.93 -14.55
CA GLY A 23 -10.94 -13.24 -14.70
C GLY A 23 -11.26 -12.87 -16.15
N ALA A 24 -12.54 -12.60 -16.40
CA ALA A 24 -13.12 -12.35 -17.72
C ALA A 24 -13.31 -10.86 -18.04
N SER A 25 -13.14 -9.96 -17.06
CA SER A 25 -13.31 -8.51 -17.26
C SER A 25 -12.23 -7.93 -18.16
N SER A 26 -12.55 -6.82 -18.82
CA SER A 26 -11.69 -6.11 -19.77
C SER A 26 -11.60 -4.62 -19.42
N GLY A 27 -10.83 -3.85 -20.20
CA GLY A 27 -10.69 -2.40 -19.98
C GLY A 27 -10.16 -2.06 -18.59
N ILE A 28 -10.75 -1.04 -17.95
CA ILE A 28 -10.39 -0.60 -16.59
C ILE A 28 -10.66 -1.69 -15.52
N PHE A 29 -11.55 -2.64 -15.81
CA PHE A 29 -11.86 -3.76 -14.93
C PHE A 29 -11.06 -5.02 -15.25
N ARG A 30 -10.10 -4.96 -16.17
CA ARG A 30 -9.37 -6.13 -16.68
C ARG A 30 -9.01 -7.12 -15.57
N GLY A 31 -9.46 -8.37 -15.71
CA GLY A 31 -9.23 -9.45 -14.76
C GLY A 31 -10.47 -9.88 -13.97
N LEU A 32 -10.30 -10.25 -12.70
CA LEU A 32 -11.30 -10.94 -11.87
C LEU A 32 -12.16 -9.97 -11.04
N ASN A 33 -12.85 -9.05 -11.70
CA ASN A 33 -13.75 -8.15 -11.01
C ASN A 33 -15.02 -8.89 -10.54
N CYS A 34 -15.17 -9.01 -9.22
CA CYS A 34 -16.34 -9.61 -8.58
C CYS A 34 -17.27 -8.56 -7.94
N GLY A 35 -17.09 -7.26 -8.23
CA GLY A 35 -17.88 -6.17 -7.65
C GLY A 35 -19.23 -6.00 -8.37
N PRO A 36 -20.37 -6.44 -7.81
CA PRO A 36 -21.67 -6.36 -8.48
C PRO A 36 -22.21 -4.92 -8.56
N GLY A 37 -21.56 -3.97 -7.89
CA GLY A 37 -21.85 -2.52 -7.97
C GLY A 37 -20.89 -1.73 -8.86
N SER A 38 -19.98 -2.40 -9.57
CA SER A 38 -19.09 -1.73 -10.54
C SER A 38 -19.81 -1.39 -11.84
N THR A 39 -19.26 -0.47 -12.64
CA THR A 39 -19.76 -0.15 -14.00
C THR A 39 -19.28 -1.13 -15.07
N ASP A 40 -18.77 -2.29 -14.65
CA ASP A 40 -18.40 -3.40 -15.54
C ASP A 40 -19.64 -4.10 -16.11
N LEU A 41 -19.44 -4.96 -17.11
CA LEU A 41 -20.52 -5.77 -17.66
C LEU A 41 -21.01 -6.77 -16.61
N SER A 42 -22.29 -6.70 -16.25
CA SER A 42 -22.92 -7.52 -15.22
C SER A 42 -22.75 -9.02 -15.47
N GLU A 43 -22.84 -9.47 -16.73
CA GLU A 43 -22.59 -10.85 -17.15
C GLU A 43 -21.14 -11.28 -16.87
N VAL A 44 -20.18 -10.39 -17.08
CA VAL A 44 -18.76 -10.67 -16.87
C VAL A 44 -18.42 -10.73 -15.38
N VAL A 45 -19.03 -9.85 -14.58
CA VAL A 45 -18.94 -9.91 -13.11
C VAL A 45 -19.58 -11.20 -12.59
N ALA A 46 -20.71 -11.64 -13.15
CA ALA A 46 -21.35 -12.90 -12.79
C ALA A 46 -20.45 -14.11 -13.11
N ILE A 47 -19.78 -14.12 -14.27
CA ILE A 47 -18.79 -15.15 -14.64
C ILE A 47 -17.64 -15.17 -13.63
N ASN A 48 -17.08 -14.01 -13.28
CA ASN A 48 -15.99 -13.92 -12.31
C ASN A 48 -16.41 -14.44 -10.93
N ARG A 49 -17.59 -14.05 -10.45
CA ARG A 49 -18.14 -14.54 -9.18
C ARG A 49 -18.38 -16.04 -9.20
N ALA A 50 -18.91 -16.60 -10.29
CA ALA A 50 -19.11 -18.04 -10.43
C ALA A 50 -17.77 -18.79 -10.38
N ARG A 51 -16.71 -18.25 -10.99
CA ARG A 51 -15.36 -18.81 -10.89
C ARG A 51 -14.82 -18.78 -9.45
N VAL A 52 -15.03 -17.69 -8.72
CA VAL A 52 -14.64 -17.57 -7.30
C VAL A 52 -15.45 -18.54 -6.44
N ALA A 53 -16.76 -18.64 -6.63
CA ALA A 53 -17.62 -19.57 -5.88
C ALA A 53 -17.19 -21.03 -6.09
N ALA A 54 -16.95 -21.43 -7.34
CA ALA A 54 -16.45 -22.77 -7.66
C ALA A 54 -15.09 -23.07 -7.00
N ALA A 55 -14.18 -22.09 -7.01
CA ALA A 55 -12.89 -22.20 -6.33
C ALA A 55 -13.01 -22.28 -4.80
N MET A 56 -14.04 -21.66 -4.24
CA MET A 56 -14.38 -21.72 -2.82
C MET A 56 -15.24 -22.95 -2.45
N GLU A 57 -15.55 -23.81 -3.42
CA GLU A 57 -16.44 -24.97 -3.25
C GLU A 57 -17.81 -24.60 -2.65
N VAL A 58 -18.34 -23.45 -3.06
CA VAL A 58 -19.69 -22.99 -2.71
C VAL A 58 -20.50 -22.74 -3.97
N GLU A 59 -21.83 -22.84 -3.86
CA GLU A 59 -22.73 -22.45 -4.95
C GLU A 59 -22.61 -20.94 -5.27
N PRO A 60 -22.86 -20.49 -6.51
CA PRO A 60 -22.67 -19.08 -6.90
C PRO A 60 -23.46 -18.04 -6.08
N ASP A 61 -24.59 -18.44 -5.52
CA ASP A 61 -25.46 -17.65 -4.63
C ASP A 61 -24.99 -17.69 -3.16
N HIS A 62 -24.14 -18.64 -2.79
CA HIS A 62 -23.52 -18.78 -1.47
C HIS A 62 -22.21 -18.00 -1.32
N LEU A 63 -21.71 -17.37 -2.40
CA LEU A 63 -20.69 -16.32 -2.34
C LEU A 63 -21.35 -14.98 -2.00
N VAL A 64 -21.52 -14.70 -0.71
CA VAL A 64 -22.32 -13.57 -0.24
C VAL A 64 -21.51 -12.27 -0.31
N SER A 65 -22.20 -11.20 -0.67
CA SER A 65 -21.67 -9.84 -0.74
C SER A 65 -22.71 -8.85 -0.22
N ILE A 66 -22.25 -7.72 0.28
CA ILE A 66 -23.09 -6.61 0.76
C ILE A 66 -22.93 -5.40 -0.14
N ASN A 67 -23.81 -4.41 0.04
CA ASN A 67 -23.65 -3.09 -0.54
C ASN A 67 -23.01 -2.19 0.52
N GLN A 68 -21.69 -2.00 0.43
CA GLN A 68 -20.94 -1.19 1.37
C GLN A 68 -21.34 0.28 1.26
N VAL A 69 -21.60 0.89 2.42
CA VAL A 69 -22.16 2.23 2.54
C VAL A 69 -21.41 3.07 3.57
N HIS A 70 -20.25 2.58 4.02
CA HIS A 70 -19.32 3.23 4.93
C HIS A 70 -19.99 3.56 6.28
N SER A 71 -20.68 2.58 6.87
CA SER A 71 -21.55 2.67 8.04
C SER A 71 -21.14 1.78 9.22
N ALA A 72 -21.91 1.92 10.30
CA ALA A 72 -22.23 0.96 11.38
C ALA A 72 -22.13 -0.54 11.11
N GLU A 73 -22.78 -0.92 10.02
CA GLU A 73 -23.68 -2.07 10.05
C GLU A 73 -22.96 -3.37 9.74
N VAL A 74 -23.20 -4.38 10.59
CA VAL A 74 -22.69 -5.74 10.43
C VAL A 74 -23.88 -6.67 10.23
N VAL A 75 -23.87 -7.43 9.13
CA VAL A 75 -24.95 -8.37 8.84
C VAL A 75 -24.53 -9.77 9.24
N HIS A 76 -25.34 -10.42 10.09
CA HIS A 76 -25.22 -11.85 10.32
C HIS A 76 -25.88 -12.59 9.16
N VAL A 77 -25.07 -13.33 8.40
CA VAL A 77 -25.49 -14.04 7.19
C VAL A 77 -25.71 -15.51 7.54
N THR A 78 -26.92 -16.01 7.33
CA THR A 78 -27.27 -17.42 7.57
C THR A 78 -27.66 -18.18 6.30
N GLY A 79 -27.54 -17.52 5.14
CA GLY A 79 -27.80 -18.10 3.82
C GLY A 79 -27.56 -17.09 2.70
N PRO A 80 -27.82 -17.49 1.45
CA PRO A 80 -27.85 -16.58 0.31
C PRO A 80 -28.78 -15.38 0.56
N LEU A 81 -28.37 -14.20 0.10
CA LEU A 81 -29.15 -12.98 0.26
C LEU A 81 -29.75 -12.58 -1.11
N PRO A 82 -31.09 -12.48 -1.25
CA PRO A 82 -31.73 -12.11 -2.51
C PRO A 82 -31.42 -10.67 -2.92
N GLU A 83 -31.18 -9.81 -1.93
CA GLU A 83 -30.68 -8.44 -2.13
C GLU A 83 -29.42 -8.22 -1.30
N ARG A 84 -28.54 -7.34 -1.78
CA ARG A 84 -27.33 -6.96 -1.03
C ARG A 84 -27.71 -5.93 0.03
N PRO A 85 -27.72 -6.28 1.32
CA PRO A 85 -28.06 -5.33 2.36
C PRO A 85 -27.02 -4.21 2.40
N ARG A 86 -27.46 -3.01 2.78
CA ARG A 86 -26.58 -1.88 3.07
C ARG A 86 -25.85 -2.17 4.38
N ALA A 87 -24.59 -2.56 4.29
CA ALA A 87 -23.77 -2.93 5.43
C ALA A 87 -22.30 -2.93 5.04
N ASP A 88 -21.40 -2.89 6.02
CA ASP A 88 -19.96 -2.80 5.78
C ASP A 88 -19.20 -4.04 6.25
N ALA A 89 -19.93 -4.99 6.81
CA ALA A 89 -19.41 -6.26 7.27
C ALA A 89 -20.42 -7.39 7.14
N MET A 90 -19.89 -8.62 7.07
CA MET A 90 -20.66 -9.84 7.25
C MET A 90 -19.97 -10.74 8.26
N VAL A 91 -20.76 -11.47 9.03
CA VAL A 91 -20.30 -12.61 9.85
C VAL A 91 -21.22 -13.80 9.60
N THR A 92 -20.72 -15.01 9.72
CA THR A 92 -21.54 -16.23 9.58
C THR A 92 -20.97 -17.37 10.41
N ALA A 93 -21.86 -18.18 10.99
CA ALA A 93 -21.53 -19.49 11.53
C ALA A 93 -22.07 -20.63 10.64
N THR A 94 -22.67 -20.32 9.48
CA THR A 94 -23.32 -21.30 8.61
C THR A 94 -22.30 -21.91 7.65
N PRO A 95 -22.07 -23.23 7.71
CA PRO A 95 -21.19 -23.91 6.77
C PRO A 95 -21.68 -23.75 5.32
N GLY A 96 -20.75 -23.65 4.37
CA GLY A 96 -21.07 -23.54 2.95
C GLY A 96 -21.33 -22.11 2.45
N LEU A 97 -21.09 -21.08 3.27
CA LEU A 97 -21.10 -19.68 2.83
C LEU A 97 -19.68 -19.11 2.72
N ALA A 98 -19.44 -18.30 1.70
CA ALA A 98 -18.19 -17.53 1.53
C ALA A 98 -18.49 -16.03 1.61
N LEU A 99 -17.83 -15.32 2.54
CA LEU A 99 -18.03 -13.89 2.76
C LEU A 99 -16.93 -13.07 2.08
N ALA A 100 -17.31 -12.11 1.23
CA ALA A 100 -16.35 -11.16 0.63
C ALA A 100 -16.16 -9.94 1.54
N VAL A 101 -14.98 -9.72 2.14
CA VAL A 101 -14.77 -8.68 3.18
C VAL A 101 -13.38 -7.97 3.15
N ALA A 102 -13.37 -6.71 3.60
CA ALA A 102 -12.32 -5.74 3.98
C ALA A 102 -10.89 -5.80 3.42
N ALA A 103 -10.22 -6.95 3.38
CA ALA A 103 -8.88 -7.06 2.79
C ALA A 103 -8.86 -6.57 1.32
N ARG A 104 -9.99 -6.75 0.62
CA ARG A 104 -10.18 -6.21 -0.73
C ARG A 104 -10.20 -4.67 -0.76
N GLU A 105 -10.80 -4.02 0.22
CA GLU A 105 -10.84 -2.55 0.27
C GLU A 105 -9.46 -1.97 0.60
N THR A 106 -8.66 -2.63 1.46
CA THR A 106 -7.26 -2.22 1.67
C THR A 106 -6.42 -2.34 0.40
N LEU A 107 -6.62 -3.41 -0.39
CA LEU A 107 -5.97 -3.53 -1.70
C LEU A 107 -6.43 -2.45 -2.69
N ARG A 108 -7.71 -2.07 -2.64
CA ARG A 108 -8.26 -0.96 -3.45
C ARG A 108 -7.60 0.37 -3.09
N VAL A 109 -7.35 0.65 -1.81
CA VAL A 109 -6.55 1.83 -1.41
C VAL A 109 -5.16 1.77 -2.06
N GLY A 110 -4.51 0.60 -2.06
CA GLY A 110 -3.23 0.41 -2.73
C GLY A 110 -3.27 0.67 -4.24
N ASP A 111 -4.34 0.26 -4.93
CA ASP A 111 -4.53 0.53 -6.36
C ASP A 111 -4.68 2.04 -6.63
N ILE A 112 -5.39 2.76 -5.75
CA ILE A 112 -5.53 4.22 -5.83
C ILE A 112 -4.19 4.92 -5.63
N VAL A 113 -3.43 4.53 -4.60
CA VAL A 113 -2.07 5.04 -4.35
C VAL A 113 -1.14 4.79 -5.55
N GLY A 114 -1.28 3.63 -6.20
CA GLY A 114 -0.56 3.34 -7.46
C GLY A 114 -0.94 4.29 -8.59
N ALA A 115 -2.22 4.61 -8.74
CA ALA A 115 -2.69 5.60 -9.72
C ALA A 115 -2.20 7.03 -9.38
N MET A 116 -2.12 7.39 -8.09
CA MET A 116 -1.56 8.67 -7.65
C MET A 116 -0.08 8.79 -8.00
N LEU A 117 0.73 7.74 -7.78
CA LEU A 117 2.14 7.71 -8.17
C LEU A 117 2.32 7.95 -9.68
N GLU A 118 1.53 7.24 -10.50
CA GLU A 118 1.58 7.37 -11.96
C GLU A 118 1.20 8.79 -12.40
N LYS A 119 0.14 9.36 -11.82
CA LYS A 119 -0.28 10.73 -12.11
C LYS A 119 0.76 11.76 -11.68
N SER A 120 1.33 11.63 -10.49
CA SER A 120 2.41 12.50 -10.03
C SER A 120 3.60 12.48 -10.99
N ARG A 121 3.98 11.29 -11.50
CA ARG A 121 5.02 11.15 -12.53
C ARG A 121 4.63 11.85 -13.84
N LEU A 122 3.43 11.62 -14.35
CA LEU A 122 2.95 12.25 -15.59
C LEU A 122 2.90 13.77 -15.47
N SER A 123 2.50 14.31 -14.33
CA SER A 123 2.53 15.75 -14.07
C SER A 123 3.96 16.29 -14.13
N LEU A 124 4.92 15.57 -13.56
CA LEU A 124 6.34 15.94 -13.59
C LEU A 124 6.93 15.93 -15.01
N GLU A 125 6.63 14.88 -15.79
CA GLU A 125 7.17 14.65 -17.14
C GLU A 125 6.51 15.57 -18.18
N ASN A 126 5.18 15.59 -18.23
CA ASN A 126 4.41 16.31 -19.26
C ASN A 126 4.10 17.76 -18.89
N SER A 127 4.42 18.18 -17.67
CA SER A 127 4.11 19.52 -17.15
C SER A 127 2.61 19.83 -17.18
N ASP A 128 1.79 18.81 -16.91
CA ASP A 128 0.33 18.92 -16.84
C ASP A 128 -0.14 19.19 -15.41
N GLU A 129 -0.70 20.39 -15.19
CA GLU A 129 -1.27 20.80 -13.89
C GLU A 129 -2.63 20.12 -13.63
N ALA A 130 -3.36 19.70 -14.67
CA ALA A 130 -4.65 19.02 -14.50
C ALA A 130 -4.50 17.67 -13.80
N THR A 131 -3.41 16.96 -14.11
CA THR A 131 -3.05 15.71 -13.45
C THR A 131 -2.87 15.88 -11.92
N GLY A 132 -2.43 17.06 -11.46
CA GLY A 132 -2.29 17.34 -10.02
C GLY A 132 -3.63 17.43 -9.28
N LEU A 133 -4.64 18.03 -9.90
CA LEU A 133 -6.01 18.07 -9.34
C LEU A 133 -6.62 16.68 -9.21
N GLU A 134 -6.29 15.77 -10.13
CA GLU A 134 -6.73 14.39 -10.05
C GLU A 134 -6.10 13.65 -8.87
N VAL A 135 -4.83 13.92 -8.53
CA VAL A 135 -4.18 13.35 -7.34
C VAL A 135 -4.90 13.79 -6.07
N THR A 136 -5.25 15.07 -5.93
CA THR A 136 -6.03 15.56 -4.77
C THR A 136 -7.38 14.86 -4.64
N ARG A 137 -8.07 14.60 -5.76
CA ARG A 137 -9.33 13.85 -5.72
C ARG A 137 -9.13 12.41 -5.27
N LEU A 138 -8.07 11.76 -5.75
CA LEU A 138 -7.73 10.39 -5.35
C LEU A 138 -7.32 10.31 -3.87
N GLU A 139 -6.65 11.34 -3.33
CA GLU A 139 -6.31 11.37 -1.91
C GLU A 139 -7.53 11.40 -1.00
N GLN A 140 -8.54 12.22 -1.36
CA GLN A 140 -9.81 12.21 -0.65
C GLN A 140 -10.48 10.82 -0.68
N GLU A 141 -10.31 10.05 -1.75
CA GLU A 141 -10.78 8.66 -1.82
C GLU A 141 -9.94 7.72 -0.92
N VAL A 142 -8.62 7.91 -0.84
CA VAL A 142 -7.71 7.17 0.07
C VAL A 142 -8.11 7.41 1.54
N ASP A 143 -8.30 8.65 1.93
CA ASP A 143 -8.70 9.05 3.29
C ASP A 143 -10.04 8.42 3.68
N ALA A 144 -11.04 8.58 2.81
CA ALA A 144 -12.39 8.09 3.07
C ALA A 144 -12.42 6.56 3.22
N LEU A 145 -11.70 5.84 2.35
CA LEU A 145 -11.61 4.38 2.43
C LEU A 145 -10.81 3.92 3.64
N THR A 146 -9.72 4.61 3.98
CA THR A 146 -8.89 4.24 5.12
C THR A 146 -9.64 4.46 6.44
N GLU A 147 -10.38 5.56 6.58
CA GLU A 147 -11.26 5.79 7.73
C GLU A 147 -12.36 4.72 7.84
N ALA A 148 -12.98 4.35 6.72
CA ALA A 148 -13.98 3.27 6.71
C ALA A 148 -13.38 1.93 7.16
N ILE A 149 -12.17 1.59 6.71
CA ILE A 149 -11.44 0.38 7.13
C ILE A 149 -11.12 0.43 8.63
N LYS A 150 -10.62 1.57 9.14
CA LYS A 150 -10.30 1.78 10.57
C LYS A 150 -11.53 1.55 11.46
N LEU A 151 -12.66 2.16 11.10
CA LEU A 151 -13.93 2.01 11.82
C LEU A 151 -14.46 0.57 11.78
N TYR A 152 -14.38 -0.08 10.62
CA TYR A 152 -14.79 -1.46 10.46
C TYR A 152 -14.00 -2.40 11.38
N VAL A 153 -12.68 -2.37 11.29
CA VAL A 153 -11.82 -3.27 12.07
C VAL A 153 -11.93 -2.98 13.57
N SER A 154 -12.03 -1.70 13.97
CA SER A 154 -12.25 -1.32 15.38
C SER A 154 -13.52 -1.94 15.97
N ARG A 155 -14.60 -2.05 15.19
CA ARG A 155 -15.83 -2.71 15.64
C ARG A 155 -15.72 -4.22 15.67
N LEU A 156 -15.02 -4.82 14.71
CA LEU A 156 -14.73 -6.26 14.70
C LEU A 156 -13.99 -6.68 15.99
N SER A 157 -13.04 -5.87 16.44
CA SER A 157 -12.28 -6.11 17.68
C SER A 157 -13.09 -6.01 18.98
N ARG A 158 -14.38 -5.61 18.93
CA ARG A 158 -15.29 -5.66 20.09
C ARG A 158 -15.97 -7.02 20.26
N LEU A 159 -15.85 -7.90 19.27
CA LEU A 159 -16.27 -9.29 19.34
C LEU A 159 -15.16 -10.12 20.01
N GLU A 160 -15.50 -11.29 20.56
CA GLU A 160 -14.50 -12.23 21.02
C GLU A 160 -13.73 -12.78 19.81
N LEU A 161 -12.57 -12.18 19.53
CA LEU A 161 -11.65 -12.60 18.48
C LEU A 161 -10.56 -13.49 19.08
N ASP A 162 -10.12 -14.48 18.30
CA ASP A 162 -8.93 -15.23 18.65
C ASP A 162 -7.64 -14.41 18.36
N ALA A 163 -6.50 -14.94 18.81
CA ALA A 163 -5.23 -14.24 18.65
C ALA A 163 -4.82 -14.07 17.17
N ALA A 164 -5.25 -14.95 16.26
CA ALA A 164 -4.92 -14.86 14.83
C ALA A 164 -5.76 -13.77 14.15
N ASP A 165 -7.04 -13.67 14.49
CA ASP A 165 -7.95 -12.63 13.99
C ASP A 165 -7.51 -11.24 14.47
N VAL A 166 -7.11 -11.10 15.74
CA VAL A 166 -6.56 -9.85 16.27
C VAL A 166 -5.29 -9.44 15.52
N ARG A 167 -4.39 -10.39 15.23
CA ARG A 167 -3.18 -10.10 14.43
C ARG A 167 -3.55 -9.62 13.03
N ARG A 168 -4.47 -10.32 12.35
CA ARG A 168 -4.87 -9.96 10.99
C ARG A 168 -5.57 -8.61 10.93
N ALA A 169 -6.45 -8.31 11.89
CA ALA A 169 -7.07 -7.01 12.06
C ALA A 169 -6.04 -5.87 12.18
N ASN A 170 -5.02 -6.07 13.03
CA ASN A 170 -3.94 -5.09 13.21
C ASN A 170 -3.11 -4.88 11.94
N GLU A 171 -2.88 -5.93 11.15
CA GLU A 171 -2.20 -5.82 9.85
C GLU A 171 -3.00 -5.02 8.83
N ILE A 172 -4.31 -5.27 8.75
CA ILE A 172 -5.23 -4.53 7.86
C ILE A 172 -5.20 -3.04 8.20
N ILE A 173 -5.36 -2.68 9.48
CA ILE A 173 -5.30 -1.29 9.93
C ILE A 173 -3.93 -0.69 9.64
N SER A 174 -2.85 -1.38 10.03
CA SER A 174 -1.50 -0.85 9.86
C SER A 174 -1.16 -0.62 8.40
N TYR A 175 -1.55 -1.54 7.51
CA TYR A 175 -1.29 -1.38 6.08
C TYR A 175 -2.13 -0.24 5.48
N ALA A 176 -3.41 -0.13 5.83
CA ALA A 176 -4.26 0.98 5.41
C ALA A 176 -3.69 2.35 5.83
N ILE A 177 -3.27 2.49 7.09
CA ILE A 177 -2.61 3.72 7.59
C ILE A 177 -1.33 4.04 6.82
N ASN A 178 -0.53 3.01 6.47
CA ASN A 178 0.66 3.24 5.67
C ASN A 178 0.35 3.69 4.24
N LEU A 179 -0.76 3.24 3.66
CA LEU A 179 -1.22 3.69 2.35
C LEU A 179 -1.75 5.13 2.42
N GLU A 180 -2.48 5.51 3.47
CA GLU A 180 -2.89 6.89 3.77
C GLU A 180 -1.67 7.81 3.85
N HIS A 181 -0.67 7.48 4.68
CA HIS A 181 0.58 8.25 4.73
C HIS A 181 1.33 8.34 3.39
N MET A 182 1.22 7.33 2.53
CA MET A 182 1.81 7.39 1.20
C MET A 182 1.06 8.36 0.29
N GLY A 183 -0.27 8.32 0.35
CA GLY A 183 -1.17 9.25 -0.33
C GLY A 183 -0.80 10.71 -0.04
N ASP A 184 -0.74 11.06 1.24
CA ASP A 184 -0.27 12.34 1.77
C ASP A 184 1.08 12.78 1.16
N ILE A 185 2.06 11.87 1.13
CA ILE A 185 3.40 12.18 0.59
C ILE A 185 3.34 12.41 -0.92
N ILE A 186 2.49 11.67 -1.64
CA ILE A 186 2.34 11.81 -3.09
C ILE A 186 1.62 13.13 -3.43
N GLU A 187 0.60 13.52 -2.67
CA GLU A 187 -0.09 14.79 -2.87
C GLU A 187 0.81 15.97 -2.47
N THR A 188 1.13 16.09 -1.18
CA THR A 188 1.80 17.26 -0.60
C THR A 188 3.30 17.33 -0.89
N GLY A 189 3.91 16.19 -1.20
CA GLY A 189 5.31 16.10 -1.60
C GLY A 189 5.45 16.10 -3.11
N LEU A 190 5.22 14.95 -3.72
CA LEU A 190 5.60 14.72 -5.12
C LEU A 190 4.83 15.61 -6.10
N THR A 191 3.51 15.70 -5.93
CA THR A 191 2.62 16.44 -6.84
C THR A 191 2.79 17.94 -6.66
N GLU A 192 2.84 18.45 -5.42
CA GLU A 192 3.13 19.87 -5.18
C GLU A 192 4.49 20.30 -5.74
N ILE A 193 5.53 19.45 -5.61
CA ILE A 193 6.84 19.72 -6.20
C ILE A 193 6.76 19.78 -7.74
N ALA A 194 6.01 18.87 -8.37
CA ALA A 194 5.78 18.89 -9.81
C ALA A 194 5.05 20.18 -10.25
N VAL A 195 3.98 20.56 -9.56
CA VAL A 195 3.24 21.82 -9.83
C VAL A 195 4.14 23.05 -9.65
N LYS A 196 5.00 23.06 -8.63
CA LYS A 196 5.98 24.13 -8.40
C LYS A 196 6.99 24.24 -9.54
N LYS A 197 7.48 23.12 -10.09
CA LYS A 197 8.34 23.09 -11.29
C LYS A 197 7.61 23.74 -12.48
N ILE A 198 6.36 23.36 -12.74
CA ILE A 198 5.53 23.86 -13.85
C ILE A 198 5.33 25.37 -13.74
N ARG A 199 4.86 25.87 -12.59
CA ARG A 199 4.57 27.29 -12.36
C ARG A 199 5.81 28.17 -12.51
N LYS A 200 6.97 27.66 -12.13
CA LYS A 200 8.26 28.35 -12.29
C LYS A 200 8.92 28.13 -13.65
N ARG A 201 8.31 27.34 -14.54
CA ARG A 201 8.84 26.98 -15.88
C ARG A 201 10.25 26.40 -15.82
N LEU A 202 10.52 25.62 -14.79
CA LEU A 202 11.83 25.02 -14.58
C LEU A 202 11.95 23.70 -15.33
N MET A 203 13.14 23.38 -15.79
CA MET A 203 13.44 22.13 -16.49
C MET A 203 14.46 21.33 -15.70
N LEU A 204 14.13 20.09 -15.37
CA LEU A 204 15.11 19.14 -14.82
C LEU A 204 16.14 18.83 -15.90
N SER A 205 17.38 18.58 -15.49
CA SER A 205 18.39 18.02 -16.40
C SER A 205 17.88 16.69 -16.99
N PRO A 206 18.19 16.36 -18.27
CA PRO A 206 17.77 15.09 -18.87
C PRO A 206 18.17 13.86 -18.04
N GLU A 207 19.38 13.86 -17.48
CA GLU A 207 19.86 12.77 -16.63
C GLU A 207 19.04 12.69 -15.33
N GLY A 208 18.77 13.84 -14.71
CA GLY A 208 17.95 13.90 -13.50
C GLY A 208 16.52 13.41 -13.71
N LEU A 209 15.93 13.67 -14.88
CA LEU A 209 14.60 13.14 -15.24
C LEU A 209 14.61 11.61 -15.32
N VAL A 210 15.64 11.02 -15.96
CA VAL A 210 15.81 9.56 -16.06
C VAL A 210 15.98 8.93 -14.67
N GLU A 211 16.82 9.53 -13.82
CA GLU A 211 17.05 9.08 -12.45
C GLU A 211 15.76 9.07 -11.61
N ILE A 212 14.95 10.14 -11.71
CA ILE A 212 13.68 10.25 -10.99
C ILE A 212 12.65 9.25 -11.54
N ALA A 213 12.58 9.09 -12.87
CA ALA A 213 11.69 8.13 -13.52
C ALA A 213 11.99 6.68 -13.08
N GLU A 214 13.27 6.30 -13.03
CA GLU A 214 13.69 4.98 -12.51
C GLU A 214 13.24 4.78 -11.06
N PHE A 215 13.30 5.83 -10.24
CA PHE A 215 12.86 5.78 -8.85
C PHE A 215 11.34 5.59 -8.74
N TYR A 216 10.55 6.27 -9.58
CA TYR A 216 9.10 6.02 -9.67
C TYR A 216 8.80 4.57 -10.05
N ASP A 217 9.49 4.03 -11.07
CA ASP A 217 9.33 2.64 -11.52
C ASP A 217 9.61 1.65 -10.37
N ARG A 218 10.74 1.82 -9.67
CA ARG A 218 11.09 1.00 -8.50
C ARG A 218 10.06 1.12 -7.37
N THR A 219 9.49 2.29 -7.17
CA THR A 219 8.47 2.54 -6.14
C THR A 219 7.16 1.83 -6.50
N ALA A 220 6.74 1.87 -7.77
CA ALA A 220 5.55 1.17 -8.25
C ALA A 220 5.70 -0.36 -8.15
N ASP A 221 6.88 -0.89 -8.46
CA ASP A 221 7.18 -2.32 -8.28
C ASP A 221 7.15 -2.73 -6.80
N ASN A 222 7.71 -1.91 -5.91
CA ASN A 222 7.65 -2.15 -4.47
C ASN A 222 6.21 -2.08 -3.91
N LEU A 223 5.35 -1.24 -4.48
CA LEU A 223 3.93 -1.20 -4.11
C LEU A 223 3.22 -2.51 -4.47
N ARG A 224 3.43 -3.02 -5.70
CA ARG A 224 2.87 -4.31 -6.12
C ARG A 224 3.38 -5.45 -5.23
N LEU A 225 4.67 -5.43 -4.89
CA LEU A 225 5.28 -6.40 -3.97
C LEU A 225 4.66 -6.31 -2.57
N ALA A 226 4.47 -5.10 -2.04
CA ALA A 226 3.81 -4.88 -0.76
C ALA A 226 2.36 -5.39 -0.73
N GLN A 227 1.59 -5.14 -1.80
CA GLN A 227 0.21 -5.66 -1.93
C GLN A 227 0.20 -7.21 -1.97
N ALA A 228 1.17 -7.83 -2.65
CA ALA A 228 1.31 -9.28 -2.67
C ALA A 228 1.66 -9.86 -1.28
N ILE A 229 2.57 -9.21 -0.55
CA ILE A 229 2.94 -9.59 0.83
C ILE A 229 1.75 -9.44 1.77
N PHE A 230 1.02 -8.32 1.68
CA PHE A 230 -0.17 -8.08 2.49
C PHE A 230 -1.21 -9.20 2.34
N LEU A 231 -1.32 -9.73 1.13
CA LEU A 231 -2.29 -10.74 0.77
C LEU A 231 -1.85 -12.16 1.15
N GLY A 232 -0.63 -12.54 0.76
CA GLY A 232 -0.13 -13.91 0.89
C GLY A 232 0.72 -14.17 2.12
N ARG A 233 1.19 -13.13 2.82
CA ARG A 233 2.16 -13.22 3.93
C ARG A 233 3.44 -13.98 3.58
N ASP A 234 3.84 -13.92 2.32
CA ASP A 234 5.01 -14.64 1.82
C ASP A 234 6.32 -14.07 2.40
N ALA A 235 7.07 -14.92 3.10
CA ALA A 235 8.31 -14.56 3.78
C ALA A 235 9.46 -14.24 2.81
N ASP A 236 9.51 -14.86 1.63
CA ASP A 236 10.52 -14.58 0.61
C ASP A 236 10.26 -13.23 -0.05
N LEU A 237 9.00 -12.93 -0.37
CA LEU A 237 8.61 -11.60 -0.84
C LEU A 237 8.88 -10.52 0.22
N ALA A 238 8.61 -10.82 1.50
CA ALA A 238 8.93 -9.92 2.60
C ALA A 238 10.43 -9.63 2.71
N ARG A 239 11.29 -10.66 2.58
CA ARG A 239 12.75 -10.50 2.50
C ARG A 239 13.16 -9.66 1.29
N GLN A 240 12.57 -9.93 0.12
CA GLN A 240 12.83 -9.19 -1.10
C GLN A 240 12.49 -7.69 -0.94
N LEU A 241 11.36 -7.35 -0.32
CA LEU A 241 10.97 -5.96 -0.10
C LEU A 241 11.91 -5.24 0.87
N VAL A 242 12.37 -5.91 1.93
CA VAL A 242 13.38 -5.36 2.84
C VAL A 242 14.72 -5.17 2.14
N GLN A 243 15.13 -6.09 1.26
CA GLN A 243 16.33 -5.92 0.44
C GLN A 243 16.16 -4.74 -0.53
N SER A 244 14.99 -4.61 -1.16
CA SER A 244 14.66 -3.49 -2.05
C SER A 244 14.81 -2.14 -1.34
N LYS A 245 14.48 -2.04 -0.05
CA LYS A 245 14.73 -0.83 0.76
C LYS A 245 16.21 -0.43 0.82
N ILE A 246 17.14 -1.38 0.78
CA ILE A 246 18.58 -1.09 0.70
C ILE A 246 18.92 -0.53 -0.67
N GLU A 247 18.38 -1.12 -1.74
CA GLU A 247 18.60 -0.65 -3.11
C GLU A 247 18.00 0.74 -3.34
N ILE A 248 16.81 1.04 -2.79
CA ILE A 248 16.22 2.38 -2.80
C ILE A 248 17.13 3.42 -2.12
N ARG A 249 17.78 3.06 -0.99
CA ARG A 249 18.74 3.97 -0.33
C ARG A 249 19.97 4.23 -1.19
N LYS A 250 20.48 3.20 -1.88
CA LYS A 250 21.62 3.36 -2.80
C LYS A 250 21.25 4.20 -4.01
N LEU A 251 20.08 3.96 -4.60
CA LEU A 251 19.55 4.71 -5.74
C LEU A 251 19.42 6.20 -5.39
N GLU A 252 18.83 6.51 -4.24
CA GLU A 252 18.72 7.89 -3.74
C GLU A 252 20.08 8.55 -3.55
N ALA A 253 21.00 7.89 -2.83
CA ALA A 253 22.34 8.44 -2.58
C ALA A 253 23.13 8.65 -3.89
N HIS A 254 22.98 7.74 -4.85
CA HIS A 254 23.63 7.83 -6.15
C HIS A 254 23.09 9.00 -6.97
N SER A 255 21.77 9.11 -7.14
CA SER A 255 21.15 10.21 -7.88
C SER A 255 21.44 11.56 -7.23
N ALA A 256 21.39 11.66 -5.89
CA ALA A 256 21.77 12.87 -5.18
C ALA A 256 23.23 13.27 -5.43
N ALA A 257 24.16 12.31 -5.43
CA ALA A 257 25.57 12.58 -5.70
C ALA A 257 25.82 13.05 -7.15
N GLN A 258 25.16 12.42 -8.12
CA GLN A 258 25.21 12.81 -9.54
C GLN A 258 24.63 14.22 -9.75
N HIS A 259 23.50 14.51 -9.11
CA HIS A 259 22.88 15.83 -9.13
C HIS A 259 23.82 16.91 -8.57
N LEU A 260 24.43 16.67 -7.40
CA LEU A 260 25.40 17.60 -6.82
C LEU A 260 26.65 17.78 -7.70
N ALA A 261 27.06 16.76 -8.45
CA ALA A 261 28.14 16.89 -9.42
C ALA A 261 27.75 17.83 -10.58
N ARG A 262 26.50 17.75 -11.07
CA ARG A 262 25.97 18.69 -12.08
C ARG A 262 25.92 20.12 -11.57
N VAL A 263 25.51 20.32 -10.32
CA VAL A 263 25.52 21.64 -9.65
C VAL A 263 26.94 22.19 -9.56
N ARG A 264 27.92 21.39 -9.10
CA ARG A 264 29.33 21.82 -9.02
C ARG A 264 29.94 22.12 -10.39
N ALA A 265 29.49 21.45 -11.44
CA ALA A 265 29.89 21.71 -12.81
C ALA A 265 29.25 22.98 -13.42
N GLY A 266 28.40 23.70 -12.67
CA GLY A 266 27.79 24.95 -13.12
C GLY A 266 26.62 24.76 -14.10
N ARG A 267 26.00 23.57 -14.17
CA ARG A 267 24.84 23.35 -15.06
C ARG A 267 23.63 24.13 -14.54
N SER A 268 23.14 25.07 -15.34
CA SER A 268 22.04 25.98 -14.97
C SER A 268 20.78 25.23 -14.55
N GLU A 269 20.37 24.21 -15.31
CA GLU A 269 19.18 23.40 -15.03
C GLU A 269 19.30 22.74 -13.64
N ALA A 270 20.47 22.17 -13.33
CA ALA A 270 20.70 21.50 -12.05
C ALA A 270 20.74 22.48 -10.86
N ILE A 271 21.25 23.69 -11.05
CA ILE A 271 21.27 24.74 -10.02
C ILE A 271 19.85 25.20 -9.72
N GLU A 272 19.08 25.52 -10.77
CA GLU A 272 17.73 26.08 -10.64
C GLU A 272 16.73 25.08 -10.07
N THR A 273 16.87 23.78 -10.39
CA THR A 273 15.98 22.72 -9.89
C THR A 273 16.51 21.98 -8.68
N SER A 274 17.58 22.46 -8.02
CA SER A 274 18.30 21.62 -7.06
C SER A 274 17.43 21.12 -5.90
N THR A 275 16.64 22.01 -5.30
CA THR A 275 15.67 21.65 -4.26
C THR A 275 14.61 20.69 -4.76
N ILE A 276 14.08 20.90 -5.98
CA ILE A 276 13.06 20.05 -6.59
C ILE A 276 13.58 18.61 -6.75
N HIS A 277 14.79 18.45 -7.29
CA HIS A 277 15.37 17.12 -7.52
C HIS A 277 15.56 16.36 -6.20
N LEU A 278 16.18 17.00 -5.20
CA LEU A 278 16.49 16.35 -3.93
C LEU A 278 15.23 16.05 -3.10
N ASP A 279 14.22 16.93 -3.13
CA ASP A 279 12.96 16.71 -2.42
C ASP A 279 12.16 15.53 -3.03
N LEU A 280 12.14 15.39 -4.37
CA LEU A 280 11.52 14.24 -5.04
C LEU A 280 12.16 12.92 -4.61
N LEU A 281 13.50 12.85 -4.59
CA LEU A 281 14.22 11.65 -4.13
C LEU A 281 13.91 11.31 -2.67
N ARG A 282 13.88 12.32 -1.80
CA ARG A 282 13.55 12.16 -0.38
C ARG A 282 12.13 11.61 -0.21
N ASP A 283 11.16 12.17 -0.90
CA ASP A 283 9.75 11.83 -0.70
C ASP A 283 9.41 10.47 -1.34
N LEU A 284 9.99 10.10 -2.49
CA LEU A 284 9.92 8.74 -3.02
C LEU A 284 10.55 7.71 -2.08
N LYS A 285 11.69 8.03 -1.45
CA LYS A 285 12.31 7.18 -0.42
C LYS A 285 11.40 7.01 0.81
N ARG A 286 10.65 8.05 1.21
CA ARG A 286 9.67 7.98 2.31
C ARG A 286 8.49 7.08 1.96
N VAL A 287 7.94 7.18 0.75
CA VAL A 287 6.90 6.26 0.24
C VAL A 287 7.37 4.80 0.35
N ASN A 288 8.59 4.51 -0.10
CA ASN A 288 9.17 3.16 0.01
C ASN A 288 9.37 2.68 1.46
N ALA A 289 9.60 3.60 2.41
CA ALA A 289 9.70 3.24 3.82
C ALA A 289 8.36 2.76 4.38
N HIS A 290 7.24 3.38 3.99
CA HIS A 290 5.89 2.93 4.33
C HIS A 290 5.56 1.58 3.68
N LEU A 291 5.89 1.41 2.39
CA LEU A 291 5.71 0.13 1.70
C LEU A 291 6.41 -1.02 2.42
N THR A 292 7.66 -0.82 2.85
CA THR A 292 8.43 -1.88 3.51
C THR A 292 7.85 -2.30 4.86
N SER A 293 7.04 -1.46 5.51
CA SER A 293 6.50 -1.75 6.84
C SER A 293 5.65 -3.03 6.88
N VAL A 294 4.98 -3.38 5.78
CA VAL A 294 4.14 -4.59 5.67
C VAL A 294 4.94 -5.89 5.83
N ALA A 295 6.24 -5.86 5.56
CA ALA A 295 7.11 -7.02 5.67
C ALA A 295 7.55 -7.29 7.13
N HIS A 296 7.54 -6.27 8.00
CA HIS A 296 8.14 -6.42 9.33
C HIS A 296 7.43 -7.44 10.24
N PRO A 297 6.09 -7.47 10.34
CA PRO A 297 5.41 -8.45 11.20
C PRO A 297 5.74 -9.89 10.80
N ILE A 298 5.75 -10.17 9.50
CA ILE A 298 6.07 -11.50 8.93
C ILE A 298 7.49 -11.90 9.28
N LEU A 299 8.47 -11.00 9.07
CA LEU A 299 9.87 -11.28 9.35
C LEU A 299 10.19 -11.37 10.85
N HIS A 300 9.40 -10.71 11.70
CA HIS A 300 9.50 -10.82 13.15
C HIS A 300 9.03 -12.20 13.62
N GLU A 301 7.90 -12.69 13.11
CA GLU A 301 7.35 -14.01 13.46
C GLU A 301 8.31 -15.17 13.14
N ILE A 302 9.02 -15.09 12.01
CA ILE A 302 10.00 -16.11 11.61
C ILE A 302 11.41 -15.89 12.19
N GLY A 303 11.58 -14.91 13.09
CA GLY A 303 12.84 -14.65 13.80
C GLY A 303 13.98 -14.08 12.95
N VAL A 304 13.68 -13.52 11.77
CA VAL A 304 14.68 -13.01 10.82
C VAL A 304 15.03 -11.54 11.08
N LEU A 305 14.16 -10.78 11.76
CA LEU A 305 14.50 -9.43 12.21
C LEU A 305 15.42 -9.50 13.43
N GLN A 306 16.74 -9.46 13.21
CA GLN A 306 17.64 -9.03 14.27
C GLN A 306 17.31 -7.57 14.64
N GLU A 307 16.99 -7.36 15.91
CA GLU A 307 16.74 -6.06 16.56
C GLU A 307 17.87 -5.06 16.28
N SER A 308 17.87 -4.43 15.12
CA SER A 308 18.96 -3.54 14.71
C SER A 308 18.85 -2.13 15.31
N ARG A 309 18.07 -1.93 16.39
CA ARG A 309 17.85 -0.57 16.94
C ARG A 309 17.78 -0.40 18.46
N VAL A 310 18.03 -1.41 19.30
CA VAL A 310 17.98 -1.22 20.78
C VAL A 310 19.33 -1.35 21.51
N ARG A 311 20.41 -1.84 20.88
CA ARG A 311 21.72 -1.94 21.56
C ARG A 311 22.70 -0.77 21.37
N ALA A 312 22.34 0.27 20.62
CA ALA A 312 23.22 1.43 20.39
C ALA A 312 23.07 2.56 21.44
N SER A 313 22.17 2.44 22.42
CA SER A 313 21.94 3.48 23.45
C SER A 313 22.19 3.03 24.89
N GLN A 314 22.81 1.86 25.10
CA GLN A 314 23.19 1.39 26.43
C GLN A 314 24.56 0.71 26.39
N SER A 315 25.64 1.49 26.31
CA SER A 315 26.92 1.22 27.00
C SER A 315 28.02 2.18 26.53
N GLU A 316 28.08 3.39 27.07
CA GLU A 316 29.36 4.04 27.35
C GLU A 316 29.21 4.84 28.66
N PRO A 317 29.85 4.41 29.77
CA PRO A 317 29.98 5.26 30.94
C PRO A 317 30.96 6.39 30.62
N LYS A 318 30.49 7.64 30.75
CA LYS A 318 31.34 8.85 30.67
C LYS A 318 32.54 8.73 31.62
N PRO A 319 33.76 9.09 31.20
CA PRO A 319 34.88 9.19 32.11
C PRO A 319 34.64 10.36 33.08
N ALA A 320 34.80 10.09 34.38
CA ALA A 320 34.69 11.08 35.43
C ALA A 320 35.76 12.17 35.24
N LEU A 321 35.31 13.42 35.05
CA LEU A 321 36.19 14.57 35.14
C LEU A 321 36.74 14.69 36.56
N GLY A 322 38.06 14.75 36.65
CA GLY A 322 38.81 14.83 37.89
C GLY A 322 38.42 16.01 38.78
N LEU A 323 38.23 15.70 40.06
CA LEU A 323 38.33 16.67 41.12
C LEU A 323 39.82 16.97 41.33
N ARG A 324 40.18 18.24 41.09
CA ARG A 324 41.45 18.81 41.54
C ARG A 324 41.39 18.89 43.06
N ASP A 325 42.18 18.08 43.74
CA ASP A 325 42.55 18.36 45.12
C ASP A 325 43.79 19.25 45.13
N SER A 326 43.63 20.40 45.77
CA SER A 326 44.66 21.34 46.14
C SER A 326 45.23 20.96 47.50
N GLY A 327 46.55 20.77 47.62
CA GLY A 327 47.24 20.89 48.90
C GLY A 327 48.53 20.07 49.04
N ASN A 328 49.67 20.77 48.91
CA ASN A 328 51.05 20.44 49.30
C ASN A 328 51.71 19.16 48.76
#